data_AF-A0A941IJ60-F1
#
_entry.id   AF-A0A941IJ60-F1
#
_cell.length_a   1.000
_cell.length_b   1.000
_cell.length_c   1.000
_cell.angle_alpha   90.00
_cell.angle_beta   90.00
_cell.angle_gamma   90.00
#
_symmetry.space_group_name_H-M   'P 1'
#
loop_
_entity.id
_entity.type
_entity.pdbx_description
1 polymer ?
#
loop_
_entity_poly.entity_id
_entity_poly.type
_entity_poly.pdbx_seq_one_letter_code
_entity_poly.pdbx_strand_id
1 'polypeptide(L)'
;MAGDAVVNRFWNAYRRITESAVAARGTAALRIGYGTLWTLYLLSSFNERLTAWGPNAPWTPAMARAYEAQIPMFGWIRDWLTAVAGLGSGAFEAFYALAVVAGVLFALGWRTRISSLLFCFVVVALENRSPLITDGGDNVLMIMSLFLCFTRCGRHWSLDARRLRSRPTDDAAHDAADTGTAEVPEWRLELRAVREQVANVLHNGAVLVIAFQVCVIYATAGLYKVQGSMWQDGTAMGFVLRLHWFQPWPALDSWLLAHTVLLALAGYVTVFVQVAFPFAVFSPKLKYPSLVVLAGMHLSIAVLLGLPFFSLMMLVGDAVFLSDRVWQAVERRVSGPAYAEGMAGVAKPTLVFDGDCGFCTSTVHWAERWCRPAVRFVPWQNLDLAAHGLSQEAVTSSVQWLGPRTSVTRPIPHGSAAVARTLLRSRWPFRPVGALMLVPPISWLAELVYRLIAKNRYRMPGATPACAVPAPAPSVPATSVASVASATSEGSAQGAGDLGGGPDHPRAGAVGVELAEGDHAD
;
A
#
# COMPACT_ATOMS: atom_id res chain seq x y z
N MET A 1 13.62 47.77 0.01
CA MET A 1 14.59 46.69 -0.28
C MET A 1 14.76 45.69 0.87
N ALA A 2 15.22 46.07 2.08
CA ALA A 2 15.32 45.13 3.21
C ALA A 2 13.95 44.74 3.83
N GLY A 3 13.00 45.69 3.91
CA GLY A 3 11.63 45.44 4.39
C GLY A 3 10.84 44.47 3.50
N ASP A 4 10.94 44.62 2.19
CA ASP A 4 10.24 43.76 1.21
C ASP A 4 10.71 42.30 1.29
N ALA A 5 12.01 42.08 1.57
CA ALA A 5 12.57 40.75 1.73
C ALA A 5 12.13 40.07 3.04
N VAL A 6 11.84 40.82 4.10
CA VAL A 6 11.31 40.28 5.37
C VAL A 6 9.83 39.97 5.23
N VAL A 7 9.05 40.89 4.65
CA VAL A 7 7.61 40.71 4.39
C VAL A 7 7.37 39.53 3.44
N ASN A 8 8.17 39.39 2.38
CA ASN A 8 8.08 38.24 1.47
C ASN A 8 8.46 36.92 2.15
N ARG A 9 9.45 36.93 3.06
CA ARG A 9 9.79 35.72 3.85
C ARG A 9 8.66 35.32 4.79
N PHE A 10 8.04 36.29 5.46
CA PHE A 10 6.88 36.06 6.32
C PHE A 10 5.71 35.45 5.54
N TRP A 11 5.30 36.06 4.42
CA TRP A 11 4.19 35.55 3.61
C TRP A 11 4.48 34.18 3.00
N ASN A 12 5.72 33.91 2.59
CA ASN A 12 6.12 32.59 2.11
C ASN A 12 6.07 31.52 3.21
N ALA A 13 6.47 31.87 4.44
CA ALA A 13 6.36 30.98 5.59
C ALA A 13 4.89 30.73 5.97
N TYR A 14 4.08 31.79 6.02
CA TYR A 14 2.64 31.73 6.25
C TYR A 14 1.97 30.80 5.25
N ARG A 15 2.13 31.05 3.94
CA ARG A 15 1.58 30.20 2.87
C ARG A 15 2.04 28.75 2.98
N ARG A 16 3.31 28.50 3.31
CA ARG A 16 3.78 27.12 3.53
C ARG A 16 3.03 26.43 4.67
N ILE A 17 2.81 27.12 5.79
CA ILE A 17 2.13 26.57 6.97
C ILE A 17 0.64 26.36 6.69
N THR A 18 -0.01 27.26 5.95
CA THR A 18 -1.47 27.29 5.79
C THR A 18 -1.96 26.62 4.50
N GLU A 19 -1.16 26.62 3.43
CA GLU A 19 -1.60 26.17 2.09
C GLU A 19 -0.95 24.85 1.67
N SER A 20 0.18 24.45 2.30
CA SER A 20 0.90 23.24 1.93
C SER A 20 1.01 22.22 3.07
N ALA A 21 0.91 20.94 2.72
CA ALA A 21 1.12 19.83 3.65
C ALA A 21 2.60 19.41 3.66
N VAL A 22 3.31 19.65 4.77
CA VAL A 22 4.74 19.34 4.92
C VAL A 22 4.94 17.85 5.23
N ALA A 23 6.01 17.25 4.68
CA ALA A 23 6.37 15.86 4.93
C ALA A 23 5.23 14.84 4.69
N ALA A 24 4.38 15.09 3.67
CA ALA A 24 3.25 14.23 3.36
C ALA A 24 3.68 12.78 3.03
N ARG A 25 4.84 12.59 2.40
CA ARG A 25 5.43 11.25 2.19
C ARG A 25 6.01 10.66 3.46
N GLY A 26 6.64 11.48 4.30
CA GLY A 26 7.14 11.06 5.61
C GLY A 26 6.02 10.52 6.49
N THR A 27 4.91 11.24 6.62
CA THR A 27 3.74 10.75 7.39
C THR A 27 3.08 9.51 6.79
N ALA A 28 3.13 9.32 5.46
CA ALA A 28 2.72 8.06 4.84
C ALA A 28 3.67 6.90 5.20
N ALA A 29 4.99 7.14 5.26
CA ALA A 29 5.96 6.15 5.74
C ALA A 29 5.71 5.80 7.21
N LEU A 30 5.45 6.79 8.08
CA LEU A 30 5.08 6.56 9.48
C LEU A 30 3.85 5.66 9.60
N ARG A 31 2.78 5.97 8.86
CA ARG A 31 1.55 5.16 8.83
C ARG A 31 1.83 3.71 8.44
N ILE A 32 2.58 3.50 7.36
CA ILE A 32 2.93 2.14 6.90
C ILE A 32 3.78 1.43 7.95
N GLY A 33 4.82 2.09 8.46
CA GLY A 33 5.75 1.54 9.44
C GLY A 33 5.05 1.13 10.73
N TYR A 34 4.38 2.07 11.40
CA TYR A 34 3.70 1.83 12.67
C TYR A 34 2.57 0.81 12.55
N GLY A 35 1.72 0.90 11.52
CA GLY A 35 0.65 -0.08 11.30
C GLY A 35 1.19 -1.49 11.03
N THR A 36 2.29 -1.61 10.27
CA THR A 36 2.92 -2.90 9.99
C THR A 36 3.60 -3.48 11.22
N LEU A 37 4.41 -2.68 11.93
CA LEU A 37 5.11 -3.13 13.14
C LEU A 37 4.15 -3.57 14.23
N TRP A 38 3.08 -2.80 14.46
CA TRP A 38 2.00 -3.20 15.37
C TRP A 38 1.39 -4.56 14.99
N THR A 39 1.03 -4.72 13.70
CA THR A 39 0.46 -5.97 13.22
C THR A 39 1.42 -7.13 13.42
N LEU A 40 2.69 -6.97 13.07
CA LEU A 40 3.71 -8.00 13.23
C LEU A 40 3.95 -8.34 14.70
N TYR A 41 3.96 -7.34 15.59
CA TYR A 41 4.12 -7.52 17.03
C TYR A 41 2.98 -8.34 17.63
N LEU A 42 1.74 -8.04 17.26
CA LEU A 42 0.59 -8.83 17.72
C LEU A 42 0.57 -10.24 17.10
N LEU A 43 0.99 -10.40 15.86
CA LEU A 43 1.08 -11.72 15.25
C LEU A 43 2.19 -12.57 15.88
N SER A 44 3.34 -11.97 16.22
CA SER A 44 4.43 -12.69 16.89
C SER A 44 4.07 -13.07 18.32
N SER A 45 3.28 -12.24 19.00
CA SER A 45 2.86 -12.46 20.39
C SER A 45 1.54 -13.23 20.51
N PHE A 46 1.07 -13.84 19.40
CA PHE A 46 -0.24 -14.45 19.37
C PHE A 46 -0.36 -15.59 20.38
N ASN A 47 0.65 -16.44 20.54
CA ASN A 47 0.57 -17.59 21.45
C ASN A 47 0.53 -17.17 22.92
N GLU A 48 1.16 -16.04 23.25
CA GLU A 48 1.31 -15.50 24.61
C GLU A 48 0.27 -14.42 24.94
N ARG A 49 -0.62 -14.06 24.00
CA ARG A 49 -1.54 -12.92 24.14
C ARG A 49 -2.42 -12.98 25.40
N LEU A 50 -2.87 -14.16 25.80
CA LEU A 50 -3.73 -14.34 26.97
C LEU A 50 -2.97 -14.19 28.29
N THR A 51 -1.68 -14.51 28.30
CA THR A 51 -0.78 -14.30 29.45
C THR A 51 -0.23 -12.88 29.50
N ALA A 52 -0.07 -12.22 28.33
CA ALA A 52 0.45 -10.87 28.23
C ALA A 52 -0.62 -9.80 28.52
N TRP A 53 -1.79 -9.92 27.88
CA TRP A 53 -2.90 -8.95 28.03
C TRP A 53 -4.24 -9.59 28.37
N GLY A 54 -4.38 -10.93 28.36
CA GLY A 54 -5.67 -11.56 28.63
C GLY A 54 -6.16 -11.43 30.08
N PRO A 55 -7.32 -12.03 30.42
CA PRO A 55 -7.88 -11.97 31.77
C PRO A 55 -6.98 -12.57 32.86
N ASN A 56 -6.07 -13.47 32.49
CA ASN A 56 -5.14 -14.14 33.38
C ASN A 56 -3.76 -13.47 33.39
N ALA A 57 -3.62 -12.28 32.80
CA ALA A 57 -2.36 -11.55 32.81
C ALA A 57 -1.92 -11.20 34.25
N PRO A 58 -0.61 -11.14 34.54
CA PRO A 58 -0.10 -10.76 35.86
C PRO A 58 -0.62 -9.39 36.34
N TRP A 59 -0.91 -8.48 35.42
CA TRP A 59 -1.56 -7.22 35.71
C TRP A 59 -3.06 -7.42 35.95
N THR A 60 -3.43 -7.60 37.22
CA THR A 60 -4.82 -7.91 37.59
C THR A 60 -5.75 -6.68 37.53
N PRO A 61 -7.07 -6.86 37.34
CA PRO A 61 -8.04 -5.76 37.40
C PRO A 61 -8.03 -4.99 38.73
N ALA A 62 -7.63 -5.62 39.84
CA ALA A 62 -7.49 -4.94 41.13
C ALA A 62 -6.28 -3.98 41.14
N MET A 63 -5.16 -4.39 40.54
CA MET A 63 -3.98 -3.53 40.37
C MET A 63 -4.28 -2.37 39.42
N ALA A 64 -5.02 -2.62 38.33
CA ALA A 64 -5.47 -1.57 37.43
C ALA A 64 -6.29 -0.50 38.16
N ARG A 65 -7.30 -0.89 38.96
CA ARG A 65 -8.10 0.05 39.77
C ARG A 65 -7.27 0.81 40.80
N ALA A 66 -6.30 0.15 41.44
CA ALA A 66 -5.43 0.80 42.41
C ALA A 66 -4.50 1.83 41.74
N TYR A 67 -3.97 1.51 40.57
CA TYR A 67 -3.17 2.43 39.76
C TYR A 67 -4.01 3.62 39.26
N GLU A 68 -5.23 3.37 38.77
CA GLU A 68 -6.18 4.40 38.34
C GLU A 68 -6.55 5.38 39.46
N ALA A 69 -6.73 4.90 40.69
CA ALA A 69 -7.06 5.74 41.83
C ALA A 69 -5.96 6.76 42.17
N GLN A 70 -4.72 6.54 41.72
CA GLN A 70 -3.58 7.42 41.95
C GLN A 70 -3.40 8.48 40.85
N ILE A 71 -4.15 8.39 39.74
CA ILE A 71 -3.98 9.28 38.58
C ILE A 71 -5.17 10.24 38.51
N PRO A 72 -5.00 11.52 38.88
CA PRO A 72 -6.05 12.52 38.71
C PRO A 72 -6.14 12.92 37.23
N MET A 73 -6.90 12.16 36.43
CA MET A 73 -7.12 12.41 35.01
C MET A 73 -8.59 12.70 34.71
N PHE A 74 -8.86 13.45 33.63
CA PHE A 74 -10.21 13.67 33.14
C PHE A 74 -10.92 12.35 32.83
N GLY A 75 -12.18 12.22 33.28
CA GLY A 75 -12.94 10.95 33.23
C GLY A 75 -12.93 10.27 31.85
N TRP A 76 -13.16 11.01 30.77
CA TRP A 76 -13.20 10.44 29.42
C TRP A 76 -11.83 9.91 28.91
N ILE A 77 -10.71 10.50 29.35
CA ILE A 77 -9.37 9.99 28.99
C ILE A 77 -9.11 8.70 29.76
N ARG A 78 -9.42 8.70 31.06
CA ARG A 78 -9.34 7.50 31.89
C ARG A 78 -10.17 6.37 31.30
N ASP A 79 -11.43 6.63 30.95
CA ASP A 79 -12.34 5.63 30.40
C ASP A 79 -11.84 5.08 29.05
N TRP A 80 -11.12 5.87 28.24
CA TRP A 80 -10.44 5.36 27.04
C TRP A 80 -9.24 4.48 27.39
N LEU A 81 -8.35 4.94 28.27
CA LEU A 81 -7.15 4.19 28.67
C LEU A 81 -7.52 2.83 29.28
N THR A 82 -8.66 2.75 29.96
CA THR A 82 -9.13 1.54 30.65
C THR A 82 -10.26 0.82 29.92
N ALA A 83 -10.60 1.25 28.71
CA ALA A 83 -11.76 0.79 27.93
C ALA A 83 -11.83 -0.74 27.78
N VAL A 84 -10.68 -1.40 27.80
CA VAL A 84 -10.56 -2.85 27.67
C VAL A 84 -10.07 -3.55 28.92
N ALA A 85 -9.84 -2.89 30.05
CA ALA A 85 -9.26 -3.52 31.24
C ALA A 85 -10.11 -4.69 31.79
N GLY A 86 -11.44 -4.62 31.64
CA GLY A 86 -12.38 -5.60 32.19
C GLY A 86 -12.84 -6.72 31.24
N LEU A 87 -12.35 -6.79 29.99
CA LEU A 87 -12.87 -7.79 29.04
C LEU A 87 -12.49 -9.21 29.47
N GLY A 88 -13.48 -10.11 29.53
CA GLY A 88 -13.29 -11.56 29.65
C GLY A 88 -12.73 -12.19 28.36
N SER A 89 -12.42 -13.48 28.39
CA SER A 89 -11.60 -14.14 27.36
C SER A 89 -12.14 -13.96 25.94
N GLY A 90 -13.43 -14.23 25.69
CA GLY A 90 -14.00 -14.12 24.34
C GLY A 90 -14.00 -12.69 23.78
N ALA A 91 -14.35 -11.71 24.62
CA ALA A 91 -14.36 -10.30 24.23
C ALA A 91 -12.94 -9.76 24.03
N PHE A 92 -11.97 -10.21 24.84
CA PHE A 92 -10.57 -9.89 24.65
C PHE A 92 -10.03 -10.43 23.32
N GLU A 93 -10.32 -11.69 22.98
CA GLU A 93 -9.91 -12.30 21.70
C GLU A 93 -10.47 -11.53 20.49
N ALA A 94 -11.74 -11.14 20.55
CA ALA A 94 -12.35 -10.30 19.52
C ALA A 94 -11.67 -8.93 19.40
N PHE A 95 -11.33 -8.31 20.54
CA PHE A 95 -10.60 -7.04 20.57
C PHE A 95 -9.17 -7.19 20.04
N TYR A 96 -8.48 -8.28 20.35
CA TYR A 96 -7.14 -8.58 19.82
C TYR A 96 -7.18 -8.73 18.30
N ALA A 97 -8.15 -9.47 17.76
CA ALA A 97 -8.36 -9.59 16.32
C ALA A 97 -8.68 -8.22 15.68
N LEU A 98 -9.50 -7.40 16.33
CA LEU A 98 -9.76 -6.02 15.90
C LEU A 98 -8.48 -5.18 15.87
N ALA A 99 -7.60 -5.32 16.86
CA ALA A 99 -6.33 -4.60 16.92
C ALA A 99 -5.39 -4.98 15.77
N VAL A 100 -5.33 -6.27 15.41
CA VAL A 100 -4.59 -6.75 14.23
C VAL A 100 -5.17 -6.17 12.95
N VAL A 101 -6.49 -6.27 12.77
CA VAL A 101 -7.18 -5.74 11.57
C VAL A 101 -7.01 -4.23 11.45
N ALA A 102 -7.12 -3.49 12.55
CA ALA A 102 -6.90 -2.04 12.58
C ALA A 102 -5.48 -1.67 12.13
N GLY A 103 -4.46 -2.42 12.59
CA GLY A 103 -3.07 -2.27 12.13
C GLY A 103 -2.93 -2.44 10.62
N VAL A 104 -3.52 -3.49 10.05
CA VAL A 104 -3.52 -3.75 8.60
C VAL A 104 -4.24 -2.64 7.84
N LEU A 105 -5.46 -2.26 8.26
CA LEU A 105 -6.25 -1.22 7.60
C LEU A 105 -5.53 0.14 7.61
N PHE A 106 -4.88 0.47 8.74
CA PHE A 106 -4.07 1.67 8.88
C PHE A 106 -2.83 1.62 7.98
N ALA A 107 -2.07 0.52 7.98
CA ALA A 107 -0.91 0.31 7.13
C ALA A 107 -1.24 0.36 5.62
N LEU A 108 -2.43 -0.10 5.22
CA LEU A 108 -2.93 0.00 3.84
C LEU A 108 -3.50 1.38 3.51
N GLY A 109 -3.89 2.16 4.52
CA GLY A 109 -4.47 3.50 4.35
C GLY A 109 -5.86 3.40 3.73
N TRP A 110 -6.63 2.44 4.23
CA TRP A 110 -8.02 2.27 3.89
C TRP A 110 -8.86 3.19 4.77
N ARG A 111 -9.60 4.14 4.17
CA ARG A 111 -10.42 5.12 4.89
C ARG A 111 -9.61 5.75 6.03
N THR A 112 -8.46 6.32 5.67
CA THR A 112 -7.33 6.66 6.55
C THR A 112 -7.73 7.45 7.79
N ARG A 113 -8.76 8.31 7.70
CA ARG A 113 -9.30 9.04 8.86
C ARG A 113 -9.94 8.12 9.91
N ILE A 114 -10.74 7.16 9.45
CA ILE A 114 -11.41 6.19 10.33
C ILE A 114 -10.38 5.19 10.85
N SER A 115 -9.54 4.65 9.96
CA SER A 115 -8.53 3.68 10.38
C SER A 115 -7.45 4.28 11.28
N SER A 116 -7.09 5.56 11.16
CA SER A 116 -6.17 6.21 12.11
C SER A 116 -6.76 6.33 13.50
N LEU A 117 -8.04 6.72 13.62
CA LEU A 117 -8.73 6.83 14.90
C LEU A 117 -8.91 5.46 15.55
N LEU A 118 -9.34 4.47 14.77
CA LEU A 118 -9.45 3.09 15.25
C LEU A 118 -8.09 2.54 15.68
N PHE A 119 -7.03 2.76 14.89
CA PHE A 119 -5.66 2.35 15.21
C PHE A 119 -5.18 2.98 16.52
N CYS A 120 -5.37 4.29 16.68
CA CYS A 120 -5.03 4.98 17.91
C CYS A 120 -5.79 4.41 19.12
N PHE A 121 -7.10 4.19 18.95
CA PHE A 121 -7.93 3.61 20.00
C PHE A 121 -7.43 2.23 20.45
N VAL A 122 -7.20 1.31 19.51
CA VAL A 122 -6.79 -0.07 19.86
C VAL A 122 -5.39 -0.13 20.44
N VAL A 123 -4.45 0.67 19.93
CA VAL A 123 -3.08 0.73 20.44
C VAL A 123 -3.09 1.21 21.89
N VAL A 124 -3.70 2.38 22.14
CA VAL A 124 -3.73 2.97 23.47
C VAL A 124 -4.46 2.07 24.47
N ALA A 125 -5.59 1.50 24.08
CA ALA A 125 -6.38 0.64 24.97
C ALA A 125 -5.65 -0.69 25.28
N LEU A 126 -5.00 -1.33 24.29
CA LEU A 126 -4.30 -2.60 24.53
C LEU A 126 -3.02 -2.40 25.37
N GLU A 127 -2.23 -1.37 25.06
CA GLU A 127 -0.98 -1.10 25.79
C GLU A 127 -1.24 -0.73 27.25
N ASN A 128 -2.27 0.07 27.52
CA ASN A 128 -2.66 0.42 28.89
C ASN A 128 -3.27 -0.77 29.66
N ARG A 129 -3.66 -1.85 28.98
CA ARG A 129 -4.16 -3.05 29.65
C ARG A 129 -3.07 -3.82 30.39
N SER A 130 -1.80 -3.70 29.99
CA SER A 130 -0.68 -4.40 30.64
C SER A 130 0.59 -3.55 30.62
N PRO A 131 0.67 -2.48 31.44
CA PRO A 131 1.79 -1.52 31.38
C PRO A 131 3.14 -2.14 31.76
N LEU A 132 3.16 -3.29 32.44
CA LEU A 132 4.39 -3.94 32.93
C LEU A 132 5.24 -4.60 31.84
N ILE A 133 4.65 -4.94 30.69
CA ILE A 133 5.36 -5.63 29.60
C ILE A 133 5.79 -4.68 28.48
N THR A 134 5.50 -3.39 28.63
CA THR A 134 5.79 -2.36 27.64
C THR A 134 7.23 -1.87 27.71
N ASP A 135 7.77 -1.42 26.58
CA ASP A 135 9.06 -0.75 26.51
C ASP A 135 8.96 0.69 25.97
N GLY A 136 10.10 1.34 25.75
CA GLY A 136 10.13 2.72 25.24
C GLY A 136 9.54 2.87 23.82
N GLY A 137 9.57 1.83 23.02
CA GLY A 137 9.05 1.76 21.65
C GLY A 137 7.52 1.74 21.64
N ASP A 138 6.90 1.01 22.57
CA ASP A 138 5.44 0.98 22.73
C ASP A 138 4.91 2.35 23.14
N ASN A 139 5.64 3.04 24.03
CA ASN A 139 5.36 4.43 24.39
C ASN A 139 5.42 5.37 23.17
N VAL A 140 6.43 5.20 22.32
CA VAL A 140 6.51 5.96 21.06
C VAL A 140 5.33 5.64 20.17
N LEU A 141 4.97 4.36 19.99
CA LEU A 141 3.83 3.97 19.18
C LEU A 141 2.51 4.58 19.67
N MET A 142 2.24 4.52 20.97
CA MET A 142 1.03 5.11 21.57
C MET A 142 0.91 6.59 21.21
N ILE A 143 1.96 7.37 21.46
CA ILE A 143 1.95 8.82 21.21
C ILE A 143 1.90 9.11 19.70
N MET A 144 2.62 8.34 18.88
CA MET A 144 2.62 8.50 17.42
C MET A 144 1.26 8.19 16.82
N SER A 145 0.56 7.16 17.32
CA SER A 145 -0.78 6.80 16.87
C SER A 145 -1.78 7.96 17.06
N LEU A 146 -1.65 8.69 18.17
CA LEU A 146 -2.46 9.87 18.47
C LEU A 146 -2.18 11.01 17.48
N PHE A 147 -0.91 11.41 17.32
CA PHE A 147 -0.58 12.53 16.45
C PHE A 147 -0.83 12.23 14.97
N LEU A 148 -0.70 10.98 14.54
CA LEU A 148 -1.00 10.57 13.16
C LEU A 148 -2.47 10.77 12.79
N CYS A 149 -3.41 10.76 13.74
CA CYS A 149 -4.82 11.08 13.50
C CYS A 149 -5.02 12.48 12.91
N PHE A 150 -4.16 13.43 13.31
CA PHE A 150 -4.19 14.82 12.85
C PHE A 150 -3.39 15.04 11.56
N THR A 151 -2.65 14.04 11.10
CA THR A 151 -1.86 14.15 9.86
C THR A 151 -2.66 13.80 8.61
N ARG A 152 -2.14 14.18 7.43
CA ARG A 152 -2.66 13.71 6.13
C ARG A 152 -1.88 12.50 5.59
N CYS A 153 -1.57 11.53 6.46
CA CYS A 153 -0.80 10.32 6.13
C CYS A 153 -1.43 9.39 5.07
N GLY A 154 -2.68 9.66 4.68
CA GLY A 154 -3.40 8.97 3.60
C GLY A 154 -3.21 9.55 2.20
N ARG A 155 -2.47 10.65 2.00
CA ARG A 155 -2.30 11.27 0.66
C ARG A 155 -1.36 10.50 -0.27
N HIS A 156 -0.47 9.69 0.29
CA HIS A 156 0.52 8.91 -0.45
C HIS A 156 0.53 7.44 0.00
N TRP A 157 0.86 6.55 -0.93
CA TRP A 157 1.03 5.10 -0.71
C TRP A 157 -0.13 4.43 0.05
N SER A 158 -1.35 4.87 -0.20
CA SER A 158 -2.57 4.40 0.47
C SER A 158 -3.63 3.94 -0.54
N LEU A 159 -4.57 3.11 -0.08
CA LEU A 159 -5.75 2.75 -0.87
C LEU A 159 -6.65 3.97 -1.13
N ASP A 160 -6.72 4.94 -0.21
CA ASP A 160 -7.43 6.21 -0.42
C ASP A 160 -6.83 7.02 -1.58
N ALA A 161 -5.52 7.18 -1.64
CA ALA A 161 -4.84 7.91 -2.71
C ALA A 161 -5.04 7.23 -4.06
N ARG A 162 -5.08 5.89 -4.08
CA ARG A 162 -5.40 5.12 -5.29
C ARG A 162 -6.84 5.35 -5.74
N ARG A 163 -7.82 5.31 -4.82
CA ARG A 163 -9.23 5.60 -5.12
C ARG A 163 -9.43 7.00 -5.69
N LEU A 164 -8.80 8.01 -5.09
CA LEU A 164 -8.88 9.39 -5.57
C LEU A 164 -8.25 9.58 -6.96
N ARG A 165 -7.18 8.83 -7.28
CA ARG A 165 -6.52 8.88 -8.60
C ARG A 165 -7.27 8.10 -9.68
N SER A 166 -7.99 7.05 -9.30
CA SER A 166 -8.74 6.18 -10.24
C SER A 166 -10.12 6.71 -10.57
N ARG A 167 -10.61 7.77 -9.91
CA ARG A 167 -11.85 8.45 -10.33
C ARG A 167 -11.64 8.99 -11.75
N PRO A 168 -12.42 8.52 -12.75
CA PRO A 168 -12.38 9.06 -14.09
C PRO A 168 -12.62 10.57 -14.03
N THR A 169 -11.84 11.34 -14.78
CA THR A 169 -12.14 12.76 -15.03
C THR A 169 -13.54 12.94 -15.60
N ASP A 170 -14.06 11.93 -16.29
CA ASP A 170 -15.40 11.90 -16.86
C ASP A 170 -16.51 11.72 -15.82
N ASP A 171 -16.27 11.09 -14.67
CA ASP A 171 -17.26 11.02 -13.57
C ASP A 171 -17.34 12.35 -12.82
N ALA A 172 -16.23 13.09 -12.73
CA ALA A 172 -16.24 14.46 -12.21
C ALA A 172 -16.91 15.44 -13.19
N ALA A 173 -16.82 15.17 -14.50
CA ALA A 173 -17.54 15.90 -15.54
C ALA A 173 -19.02 15.49 -15.62
N HIS A 174 -19.36 14.22 -15.37
CA HIS A 174 -20.74 13.73 -15.26
C HIS A 174 -21.41 14.21 -13.98
N ASP A 175 -20.74 14.17 -12.82
CA ASP A 175 -21.24 14.78 -11.58
C ASP A 175 -21.48 16.29 -11.80
N ALA A 176 -20.59 16.98 -12.54
CA ALA A 176 -20.76 18.39 -12.89
C ALA A 176 -21.83 18.66 -13.97
N ALA A 177 -22.15 17.67 -14.81
CA ALA A 177 -23.17 17.76 -15.87
C ALA A 177 -24.57 17.33 -15.38
N ASP A 178 -24.65 16.38 -14.45
CA ASP A 178 -25.87 15.87 -13.82
C ASP A 178 -26.32 16.81 -12.68
N THR A 179 -25.39 17.49 -12.00
CA THR A 179 -25.68 18.74 -11.28
C THR A 179 -25.73 19.91 -12.27
N GLY A 180 -26.68 19.89 -13.21
CA GLY A 180 -26.77 20.89 -14.27
C GLY A 180 -26.56 22.31 -13.75
N THR A 181 -25.43 22.94 -14.11
CA THR A 181 -25.10 24.36 -13.89
C THR A 181 -25.56 24.96 -12.56
N ALA A 182 -25.60 24.19 -11.48
CA ALA A 182 -25.82 24.74 -10.16
C ALA A 182 -24.48 25.37 -9.77
N GLU A 183 -24.31 26.66 -10.06
CA GLU A 183 -23.19 27.45 -9.56
C GLU A 183 -22.98 27.07 -8.10
N VAL A 184 -21.86 26.42 -7.80
CA VAL A 184 -21.53 26.06 -6.43
C VAL A 184 -21.46 27.38 -5.67
N PRO A 185 -22.36 27.64 -4.69
CA PRO A 185 -22.40 28.94 -4.05
C PRO A 185 -21.03 29.31 -3.48
N GLU A 186 -20.61 30.58 -3.61
CA GLU A 186 -19.28 31.05 -3.21
C GLU A 186 -18.94 30.65 -1.77
N TRP A 187 -19.90 30.74 -0.84
CA TRP A 187 -19.74 30.33 0.55
C TRP A 187 -19.33 28.84 0.70
N ARG A 188 -19.75 27.94 -0.20
CA ARG A 188 -19.32 26.53 -0.19
C ARG A 188 -17.87 26.38 -0.62
N LEU A 189 -17.40 27.20 -1.56
CA LEU A 189 -16.00 27.23 -1.99
C LEU A 189 -15.12 27.82 -0.89
N GLU A 190 -15.56 28.90 -0.24
CA GLU A 190 -14.90 29.51 0.91
C GLU A 190 -14.80 28.53 2.09
N LEU A 191 -15.90 27.86 2.46
CA LEU A 191 -15.87 26.83 3.51
C LEU A 191 -14.91 25.69 3.19
N ARG A 192 -14.83 25.26 1.92
CA ARG A 192 -13.86 24.24 1.49
C ARG A 192 -12.42 24.75 1.63
N ALA A 193 -12.16 26.00 1.25
CA ALA A 193 -10.85 26.63 1.38
C ALA A 193 -10.43 26.74 2.87
N VAL A 194 -11.31 27.24 3.73
CA VAL A 194 -11.09 27.33 5.19
C VAL A 194 -10.84 25.94 5.77
N ARG A 195 -11.64 24.94 5.42
CA ARG A 195 -11.46 23.55 5.87
C ARG A 195 -10.09 22.99 5.46
N GLU A 196 -9.67 23.20 4.21
CA GLU A 196 -8.35 22.75 3.75
C GLU A 196 -7.21 23.46 4.48
N GLN A 197 -7.38 24.76 4.76
CA GLN A 197 -6.42 25.55 5.51
C GLN A 197 -6.29 25.06 6.96
N VAL A 198 -7.41 24.85 7.66
CA VAL A 198 -7.43 24.27 9.01
C VAL A 198 -6.77 22.89 9.02
N ALA A 199 -7.10 22.04 8.03
CA ALA A 199 -6.49 20.71 7.93
C ALA A 199 -4.99 20.75 7.58
N ASN A 200 -4.50 21.77 6.86
CA ASN A 200 -3.06 22.01 6.64
C ASN A 200 -2.37 22.40 7.95
N VAL A 201 -2.95 23.33 8.70
CA VAL A 201 -2.40 23.78 9.98
C VAL A 201 -2.34 22.63 10.98
N LEU A 202 -3.43 21.86 11.15
CA LEU A 202 -3.45 20.70 12.04
C LEU A 202 -2.42 19.64 11.64
N HIS A 203 -2.30 19.36 10.35
CA HIS A 203 -1.32 18.41 9.85
C HIS A 203 0.12 18.87 10.10
N ASN A 204 0.43 20.12 9.78
CA ASN A 204 1.77 20.67 9.96
C ASN A 204 2.14 20.79 11.45
N GLY A 205 1.17 21.18 12.29
CA GLY A 205 1.31 21.17 13.75
C GLY A 205 1.60 19.76 14.28
N ALA A 206 0.84 18.76 13.84
CA ALA A 206 1.08 17.37 14.24
C ALA A 206 2.46 16.86 13.80
N VAL A 207 2.90 17.16 12.57
CA VAL A 207 4.26 16.83 12.09
C VAL A 207 5.33 17.50 12.93
N LEU A 208 5.14 18.76 13.30
CA LEU A 208 6.07 19.48 14.19
C LEU A 208 6.15 18.82 15.56
N VAL A 209 5.02 18.45 16.15
CA VAL A 209 4.98 17.78 17.46
C VAL A 209 5.64 16.41 17.39
N ILE A 210 5.38 15.62 16.34
CA ILE A 210 6.07 14.34 16.08
C ILE A 210 7.59 14.53 16.02
N ALA A 211 8.06 15.50 15.23
CA ALA A 211 9.49 15.78 15.10
C ALA A 211 10.09 16.27 16.43
N PHE A 212 9.40 17.16 17.13
CA PHE A 212 9.83 17.67 18.43
C PHE A 212 9.94 16.54 19.46
N GLN A 213 8.95 15.66 19.53
CA GLN A 213 8.96 14.51 20.42
C GLN A 213 10.18 13.62 20.18
N VAL A 214 10.50 13.29 18.92
CA VAL A 214 11.70 12.48 18.62
C VAL A 214 12.98 13.20 19.05
N CYS A 215 13.08 14.51 18.84
CA CYS A 215 14.20 15.30 19.35
C CYS A 215 14.30 15.23 20.88
N VAL A 216 13.18 15.34 21.61
CA VAL A 216 13.15 15.23 23.07
C VAL A 216 13.59 13.83 23.51
N ILE A 217 13.11 12.77 22.86
CA ILE A 217 13.51 11.39 23.18
C ILE A 217 15.03 11.24 23.06
N TYR A 218 15.64 11.68 21.96
CA TYR A 218 17.10 11.58 21.82
C TYR A 218 17.86 12.47 22.79
N ALA A 219 17.44 13.73 22.95
CA ALA A 219 18.10 14.66 23.85
C ALA A 219 18.11 14.13 25.28
N THR A 220 16.95 13.71 25.78
CA THR A 220 16.81 13.18 27.15
C THR A 220 17.56 11.87 27.29
N ALA A 221 17.44 10.93 26.34
CA ALA A 221 18.18 9.68 26.37
C ALA A 221 19.71 9.89 26.35
N GLY A 222 20.20 10.91 25.65
CA GLY A 222 21.61 11.29 25.64
C GLY A 222 22.04 11.95 26.96
N LEU A 223 21.26 12.91 27.47
CA LEU A 223 21.55 13.63 28.71
C LEU A 223 21.55 12.71 29.94
N TYR A 224 20.65 11.72 29.99
CA TYR A 224 20.68 10.69 31.04
C TYR A 224 21.96 9.86 31.00
N LYS A 225 22.50 9.58 29.81
CA LYS A 225 23.78 8.88 29.68
C LYS A 225 24.94 9.75 30.11
N VAL A 226 24.94 11.04 29.76
CA VAL A 226 25.98 12.00 30.21
C VAL A 226 26.08 12.03 31.75
N GLN A 227 24.96 11.87 32.46
CA GLN A 227 24.93 11.86 33.93
C GLN A 227 25.44 10.55 34.55
N GLY A 228 25.48 9.44 33.80
CA GLY A 228 25.83 8.13 34.34
C GLY A 228 27.34 7.88 34.33
N SER A 229 27.92 7.52 35.48
CA SER A 229 29.37 7.24 35.62
C SER A 229 29.87 6.18 34.64
N MET A 230 29.14 5.07 34.45
CA MET A 230 29.51 4.02 33.49
C MET A 230 29.66 4.54 32.04
N TRP A 231 28.89 5.55 31.66
CA TRP A 231 28.99 6.16 30.34
C TRP A 231 30.16 7.13 30.26
N GLN A 232 30.45 7.86 31.34
CA GLN A 232 31.62 8.74 31.45
C GLN A 232 32.94 7.96 31.41
N ASP A 233 32.97 6.79 32.05
CA ASP A 233 34.13 5.90 32.10
C ASP A 233 34.27 5.02 30.83
N GLY A 234 33.30 5.08 29.91
CA GLY A 234 33.28 4.27 28.68
C GLY A 234 33.00 2.78 28.89
N THR A 235 32.57 2.37 30.08
CA THR A 235 32.33 0.96 30.44
C THR A 235 30.90 0.50 30.21
N ALA A 236 29.94 1.42 30.01
CA ALA A 236 28.51 1.14 29.90
C ALA A 236 28.17 0.04 28.87
N MET A 237 28.76 0.08 27.68
CA MET A 237 28.50 -0.93 26.64
C MET A 237 28.97 -2.32 27.05
N GLY A 238 30.07 -2.40 27.80
CA GLY A 238 30.56 -3.68 28.34
C GLY A 238 29.61 -4.29 29.37
N PHE A 239 28.93 -3.47 30.17
CA PHE A 239 27.88 -3.94 31.08
C PHE A 239 26.62 -4.38 30.33
N VAL A 240 26.16 -3.55 29.39
CA VAL A 240 24.96 -3.82 28.59
C VAL A 240 25.05 -5.15 27.85
N LEU A 241 26.19 -5.45 27.22
CA LEU A 241 26.43 -6.71 26.51
C LEU A 241 26.57 -7.94 27.43
N ARG A 242 26.61 -7.77 28.76
CA ARG A 242 26.67 -8.85 29.75
C ARG A 242 25.33 -9.09 30.45
N LEU A 243 24.28 -8.34 30.11
CA LEU A 243 22.95 -8.67 30.61
C LEU A 243 22.45 -9.94 29.91
N HIS A 244 22.44 -11.05 30.65
CA HIS A 244 22.01 -12.36 30.17
C HIS A 244 20.61 -12.38 29.54
N TRP A 245 19.70 -11.49 29.99
CA TRP A 245 18.36 -11.33 29.40
C TRP A 245 18.37 -10.71 28.00
N PHE A 246 19.43 -9.99 27.63
CA PHE A 246 19.59 -9.29 26.35
C PHE A 246 20.80 -9.81 25.57
N GLN A 247 21.09 -11.11 25.69
CA GLN A 247 22.26 -11.76 25.10
C GLN A 247 21.87 -12.84 24.06
N PRO A 248 21.26 -12.45 22.92
CA PRO A 248 20.85 -13.41 21.88
C PRO A 248 22.03 -14.11 21.19
N TRP A 249 23.23 -13.52 21.21
CA TRP A 249 24.39 -14.03 20.46
C TRP A 249 25.68 -14.08 21.32
N PRO A 250 25.80 -15.01 22.29
CA PRO A 250 26.92 -15.02 23.24
C PRO A 250 28.32 -15.03 22.62
N ALA A 251 28.48 -15.65 21.44
CA ALA A 251 29.73 -15.68 20.70
C ALA A 251 30.08 -14.30 20.09
N LEU A 252 29.09 -13.55 19.60
CA LEU A 252 29.27 -12.21 19.07
C LEU A 252 29.58 -11.22 20.20
N ASP A 253 28.89 -11.35 21.33
CA ASP A 253 29.09 -10.46 22.48
C ASP A 253 30.48 -10.66 23.09
N SER A 254 30.94 -11.91 23.23
CA SER A 254 32.30 -12.20 23.70
C SER A 254 33.37 -11.66 22.75
N TRP A 255 33.15 -11.73 21.43
CA TRP A 255 34.04 -11.11 20.44
C TRP A 255 34.03 -9.58 20.56
N LEU A 256 32.88 -8.93 20.72
CA LEU A 256 32.77 -7.47 20.91
C LEU A 256 33.44 -7.02 22.21
N LEU A 257 33.26 -7.78 23.30
CA LEU A 257 33.84 -7.50 24.61
C LEU A 257 35.37 -7.57 24.61
N ALA A 258 35.99 -8.24 23.63
CA ALA A 258 37.44 -8.19 23.43
C ALA A 258 37.94 -6.83 22.88
N HIS A 259 37.03 -5.99 22.36
CA HIS A 259 37.33 -4.72 21.70
C HIS A 259 36.78 -3.52 22.50
N THR A 260 37.13 -3.42 23.78
CA THR A 260 36.56 -2.43 24.72
C THR A 260 36.72 -0.97 24.28
N VAL A 261 37.84 -0.60 23.64
CA VAL A 261 38.06 0.76 23.12
C VAL A 261 37.05 1.11 22.02
N LEU A 262 36.75 0.17 21.11
CA LEU A 262 35.76 0.39 20.05
C LEU A 262 34.36 0.56 20.63
N LEU A 263 34.01 -0.22 21.65
CA LEU A 263 32.74 -0.10 22.36
C LEU A 263 32.61 1.25 23.08
N ALA A 264 33.67 1.71 23.74
CA ALA A 264 33.69 3.02 24.39
C ALA A 264 33.51 4.16 23.37
N LEU A 265 34.26 4.11 22.25
CA LEU A 265 34.14 5.10 21.17
C LEU A 265 32.73 5.11 20.56
N ALA A 266 32.14 3.93 20.29
CA ALA A 266 30.78 3.82 19.79
C ALA A 266 29.76 4.40 20.79
N GLY A 267 29.97 4.16 22.09
CA GLY A 267 29.19 4.75 23.18
C GLY A 267 29.25 6.28 23.16
N TYR A 268 30.46 6.87 23.12
CA TYR A 268 30.64 8.32 23.09
C TYR A 268 30.05 8.97 21.83
N VAL A 269 30.28 8.37 20.66
CA VAL A 269 29.68 8.85 19.40
C VAL A 269 28.16 8.84 19.48
N THR A 270 27.58 7.76 20.04
CA THR A 270 26.13 7.66 20.23
C THR A 270 25.60 8.75 21.15
N VAL A 271 26.22 8.94 22.33
CA VAL A 271 25.81 9.97 23.30
C VAL A 271 25.92 11.36 22.69
N PHE A 272 27.05 11.67 22.04
CA PHE A 272 27.27 12.95 21.39
C PHE A 272 26.21 13.23 20.32
N VAL A 273 25.93 12.27 19.43
CA VAL A 273 24.92 12.45 18.38
C VAL A 273 23.52 12.59 18.98
N GLN A 274 23.16 11.82 20.01
CA GLN A 274 21.85 11.92 20.68
C GLN A 274 21.59 13.31 21.25
N VAL A 275 22.59 13.89 21.95
CA VAL A 275 22.48 15.25 22.51
C VAL A 275 22.52 16.33 21.42
N ALA A 276 23.33 16.13 20.37
CA ALA A 276 23.48 17.11 19.28
C ALA A 276 22.30 17.10 18.29
N PHE A 277 21.54 16.00 18.18
CA PHE A 277 20.52 15.80 17.15
C PHE A 277 19.45 16.91 17.08
N PRO A 278 18.86 17.40 18.19
CA PRO A 278 17.89 18.50 18.16
C PRO A 278 18.41 19.78 17.50
N PHE A 279 19.73 19.99 17.49
CA PHE A 279 20.38 21.13 16.86
C PHE A 279 20.83 20.77 15.42
N ALA A 280 21.34 19.56 15.24
CA ALA A 280 21.83 19.05 13.95
C ALA A 280 20.73 18.96 12.89
N VAL A 281 19.47 18.73 13.30
CA VAL A 281 18.32 18.60 12.40
C VAL A 281 18.09 19.82 11.49
N PHE A 282 18.47 21.02 11.96
CA PHE A 282 18.31 22.26 11.19
C PHE A 282 19.38 22.45 10.10
N SER A 283 20.45 21.63 10.11
CA SER A 283 21.52 21.66 9.13
C SER A 283 21.52 20.40 8.27
N PRO A 284 21.27 20.47 6.95
CA PRO A 284 21.31 19.30 6.09
C PRO A 284 22.67 18.56 6.11
N LYS A 285 23.77 19.26 6.40
CA LYS A 285 25.12 18.68 6.47
C LYS A 285 25.31 17.80 7.70
N LEU A 286 24.61 18.09 8.80
CA LEU A 286 24.71 17.35 10.06
C LEU A 286 23.55 16.37 10.23
N LYS A 287 22.34 16.76 9.80
CA LYS A 287 21.13 15.95 9.91
C LYS A 287 21.29 14.53 9.36
N TYR A 288 21.73 14.38 8.11
CA TYR A 288 21.80 13.06 7.49
C TYR A 288 22.89 12.16 8.10
N PRO A 289 24.13 12.64 8.35
CA PRO A 289 25.10 11.87 9.13
C PRO A 289 24.59 11.47 10.52
N SER A 290 23.95 12.38 11.26
CA SER A 290 23.35 12.06 12.56
C SER A 290 22.28 10.97 12.44
N LEU A 291 21.38 11.05 11.47
CA LEU A 291 20.37 10.02 11.21
C LEU A 291 21.01 8.65 10.87
N VAL A 292 22.13 8.62 10.16
CA VAL A 292 22.86 7.36 9.87
C VAL A 292 23.43 6.76 11.15
N VAL A 293 24.01 7.57 12.03
CA VAL A 293 24.53 7.09 13.33
C VAL A 293 23.39 6.59 14.22
N LEU A 294 22.28 7.34 14.32
CA LEU A 294 21.11 6.95 15.10
C LEU A 294 20.48 5.66 14.55
N ALA A 295 20.34 5.55 13.23
CA ALA A 295 19.87 4.32 12.59
C ALA A 295 20.80 3.14 12.85
N GLY A 296 22.12 3.34 12.73
CA GLY A 296 23.12 2.31 13.03
C GLY A 296 23.05 1.85 14.48
N MET A 297 22.86 2.78 15.41
CA MET A 297 22.68 2.48 16.83
C MET A 297 21.39 1.67 17.07
N HIS A 298 20.25 2.06 16.50
CA HIS A 298 19.01 1.28 16.62
C HIS A 298 19.14 -0.10 15.98
N LEU A 299 19.77 -0.22 14.81
CA LEU A 299 20.04 -1.52 14.19
C LEU A 299 20.96 -2.39 15.08
N SER A 300 21.93 -1.78 15.75
CA SER A 300 22.79 -2.50 16.71
C SER A 300 22.02 -2.97 17.93
N ILE A 301 21.08 -2.18 18.47
CA ILE A 301 20.21 -2.58 19.58
C ILE A 301 19.28 -3.73 19.14
N ALA A 302 18.70 -3.64 17.95
CA ALA A 302 17.84 -4.68 17.39
C ALA A 302 18.53 -6.04 17.33
N VAL A 303 19.80 -6.05 16.89
CA VAL A 303 20.57 -7.28 16.67
C VAL A 303 21.26 -7.76 17.94
N LEU A 304 21.99 -6.88 18.62
CA LEU A 304 22.84 -7.23 19.76
C LEU A 304 22.03 -7.43 21.05
N LEU A 305 20.98 -6.63 21.28
CA LEU A 305 20.15 -6.73 22.48
C LEU A 305 18.85 -7.50 22.25
N GLY A 306 18.59 -7.96 21.02
CA GLY A 306 17.37 -8.72 20.71
C GLY A 306 16.10 -7.89 20.87
N LEU A 307 16.17 -6.57 20.64
CA LEU A 307 15.05 -5.63 20.77
C LEU A 307 14.61 -5.08 19.39
N PRO A 308 14.10 -5.93 18.47
CA PRO A 308 13.81 -5.51 17.10
C PRO A 308 12.63 -4.55 17.02
N PHE A 309 11.54 -4.78 17.76
CA PHE A 309 10.35 -3.93 17.69
C PHE A 309 10.62 -2.52 18.20
N PHE A 310 11.20 -2.39 19.40
CA PHE A 310 11.70 -1.11 19.93
C PHE A 310 12.50 -0.32 18.89
N SER A 311 13.52 -0.96 18.33
CA SER A 311 14.47 -0.32 17.41
C SER A 311 13.82 0.09 16.08
N LEU A 312 12.95 -0.76 15.54
CA LEU A 312 12.22 -0.46 14.31
C LEU A 312 11.19 0.65 14.53
N MET A 313 10.56 0.71 15.71
CA MET A 313 9.62 1.76 16.08
C MET A 313 10.28 3.13 16.10
N MET A 314 11.50 3.19 16.65
CA MET A 314 12.34 4.39 16.63
C MET A 314 12.79 4.77 15.21
N LEU A 315 13.24 3.79 14.41
CA LEU A 315 13.69 4.02 13.04
C LEU A 315 12.56 4.51 12.13
N VAL A 316 11.33 4.01 12.33
CA VAL A 316 10.14 4.54 11.67
C VAL A 316 9.93 6.00 12.09
N GLY A 317 10.01 6.34 13.38
CA GLY A 317 9.90 7.72 13.87
C GLY A 317 10.90 8.68 13.22
N ASP A 318 12.16 8.26 13.09
CA ASP A 318 13.23 9.03 12.45
C ASP A 318 12.94 9.37 10.99
N ALA A 319 12.11 8.57 10.32
CA ALA A 319 11.76 8.73 8.93
C ALA A 319 11.03 10.08 8.65
N VAL A 320 10.47 10.72 9.68
CA VAL A 320 9.88 12.07 9.59
C VAL A 320 10.91 13.15 9.18
N PHE A 321 12.18 12.95 9.51
CA PHE A 321 13.26 13.92 9.20
C PHE A 321 13.84 13.77 7.79
N LEU A 322 13.45 12.70 7.08
CA LEU A 322 13.81 12.50 5.69
C LEU A 322 13.04 13.47 4.79
N SER A 323 13.76 14.14 3.90
CA SER A 323 13.16 15.10 2.98
C SER A 323 12.31 14.39 1.92
N ASP A 324 11.32 15.10 1.39
CA ASP A 324 10.50 14.62 0.27
C ASP A 324 11.33 14.17 -0.94
N ARG A 325 12.52 14.75 -1.16
CA ARG A 325 13.45 14.33 -2.22
C ARG A 325 13.95 12.90 -2.01
N VAL A 326 14.28 12.53 -0.77
CA VAL A 326 14.70 11.17 -0.41
C VAL A 326 13.54 10.21 -0.65
N TRP A 327 12.34 10.56 -0.19
CA TRP A 327 11.16 9.73 -0.39
C TRP A 327 10.78 9.56 -1.86
N GLN A 328 10.92 10.60 -2.68
CA GLN A 328 10.74 10.50 -4.13
C GLN A 328 11.80 9.61 -4.77
N ALA A 329 13.05 9.65 -4.29
CA ALA A 329 14.09 8.75 -4.78
C ALA A 329 13.78 7.29 -4.42
N VAL A 330 13.32 7.01 -3.20
CA VAL A 330 12.84 5.67 -2.79
C VAL A 330 11.66 5.25 -3.64
N GLU A 331 10.66 6.12 -3.83
CA GLU A 331 9.48 5.86 -4.68
C GLU A 331 9.89 5.51 -6.11
N ARG A 332 10.81 6.27 -6.71
CA ARG A 332 11.39 5.96 -8.04
C ARG A 332 12.18 4.65 -8.03
N ARG A 333 12.89 4.31 -6.94
CA ARG A 333 13.68 3.09 -6.89
C ARG A 333 12.82 1.83 -6.74
N VAL A 334 11.76 1.91 -5.93
CA VAL A 334 10.80 0.83 -5.67
C VAL A 334 9.82 0.67 -6.84
N SER A 335 9.29 1.77 -7.38
CA SER A 335 8.44 1.75 -8.58
C SER A 335 9.21 1.43 -9.87
N GLY A 336 10.55 1.41 -9.78
CA GLY A 336 11.48 1.31 -10.91
C GLY A 336 11.78 2.68 -11.54
N PRO A 337 13.01 2.91 -12.01
CA PRO A 337 13.41 4.22 -12.55
C PRO A 337 12.56 4.57 -13.76
N ALA A 338 12.02 5.79 -13.78
CA ALA A 338 11.81 6.58 -15.00
C ALA A 338 11.26 5.82 -16.22
N TYR A 339 10.31 4.91 -16.04
CA TYR A 339 9.74 4.20 -17.19
C TYR A 339 8.89 5.15 -18.07
N ALA A 340 8.14 6.06 -17.44
CA ALA A 340 7.39 7.10 -18.14
C ALA A 340 8.25 8.32 -18.54
N GLU A 341 9.20 8.73 -17.70
CA GLU A 341 10.06 9.90 -17.94
C GLU A 341 11.22 9.61 -18.90
N GLY A 342 11.84 8.43 -18.85
CA GLY A 342 12.93 8.02 -19.75
C GLY A 342 12.47 7.57 -21.15
N MET A 343 11.16 7.43 -21.37
CA MET A 343 10.56 7.18 -22.70
C MET A 343 10.00 8.46 -23.33
N ALA A 344 9.98 9.59 -22.62
CA ALA A 344 9.62 10.88 -23.20
C ALA A 344 10.67 11.26 -24.26
N GLY A 345 10.29 11.16 -25.54
CA GLY A 345 11.18 11.40 -26.69
C GLY A 345 11.68 10.14 -27.41
N VAL A 346 11.45 8.93 -26.88
CA VAL A 346 11.76 7.67 -27.57
C VAL A 346 10.48 7.17 -28.26
N ALA A 347 10.49 7.07 -29.59
CA ALA A 347 9.37 6.52 -30.34
C ALA A 347 8.99 5.13 -29.78
N LYS A 348 7.69 4.93 -29.53
CA LYS A 348 7.19 3.68 -28.92
C LYS A 348 7.30 2.54 -29.95
N PRO A 349 7.93 1.40 -29.61
CA PRO A 349 7.89 0.21 -30.43
C PRO A 349 6.45 -0.29 -30.54
N THR A 350 6.15 -1.00 -31.62
CA THR A 350 4.84 -1.60 -31.85
C THR A 350 4.90 -3.10 -31.60
N LEU A 351 4.01 -3.63 -30.77
CA LEU A 351 3.74 -5.06 -30.69
C LEU A 351 2.56 -5.35 -31.61
N VAL A 352 2.82 -6.13 -32.66
CA VAL A 352 1.80 -6.57 -33.61
C VAL A 352 1.23 -7.90 -33.13
N PHE A 353 -0.10 -7.98 -33.06
CA PHE A 353 -0.82 -9.16 -32.58
C PHE A 353 -2.00 -9.49 -33.51
N ASP A 354 -2.62 -10.65 -33.30
CA ASP A 354 -3.80 -11.08 -34.03
C ASP A 354 -5.09 -10.53 -33.40
N GLY A 355 -5.72 -9.57 -34.09
CA GLY A 355 -6.95 -8.91 -33.61
C GLY A 355 -8.18 -9.83 -33.61
N ASP A 356 -8.22 -10.81 -34.50
CA ASP A 356 -9.31 -11.78 -34.61
C ASP A 356 -9.19 -12.90 -33.55
N CYS A 357 -8.05 -13.00 -32.86
CA CYS A 357 -7.84 -13.95 -31.78
C CYS A 357 -8.29 -13.37 -30.43
N GLY A 358 -9.43 -13.85 -29.91
CA GLY A 358 -9.99 -13.39 -28.63
C GLY A 358 -9.03 -13.50 -27.44
N PHE A 359 -8.19 -14.55 -27.39
CA PHE A 359 -7.14 -14.68 -26.38
C PHE A 359 -6.06 -13.60 -26.52
N CYS A 360 -5.59 -13.32 -27.74
CA CYS A 360 -4.59 -12.28 -27.99
C CYS A 360 -5.11 -10.90 -27.59
N THR A 361 -6.33 -10.54 -28.01
CA THR A 361 -6.99 -9.27 -27.68
C THR A 361 -7.21 -9.12 -26.17
N SER A 362 -7.70 -10.16 -25.50
CA SER A 362 -7.88 -10.16 -24.04
C SER A 362 -6.55 -9.99 -23.30
N THR A 363 -5.48 -10.62 -23.79
CA THR A 363 -4.13 -10.51 -23.21
C THR A 363 -3.55 -9.11 -23.40
N VAL A 364 -3.79 -8.47 -24.55
CA VAL A 364 -3.41 -7.07 -24.81
C VAL A 364 -4.13 -6.13 -23.85
N HIS A 365 -5.46 -6.22 -23.73
CA HIS A 365 -6.22 -5.38 -22.79
C HIS A 365 -5.80 -5.58 -21.34
N TRP A 366 -5.51 -6.83 -20.96
CA TRP A 366 -4.95 -7.13 -19.65
C TRP A 366 -3.57 -6.47 -19.46
N ALA A 367 -2.68 -6.56 -20.45
CA ALA A 367 -1.37 -5.94 -20.41
C ALA A 367 -1.45 -4.41 -20.35
N GLU A 368 -2.35 -3.78 -21.11
CA GLU A 368 -2.59 -2.34 -21.06
C GLU A 368 -3.11 -1.90 -19.69
N ARG A 369 -4.01 -2.67 -19.08
CA ARG A 369 -4.59 -2.37 -17.77
C ARG A 369 -3.59 -2.55 -16.63
N TRP A 370 -2.89 -3.69 -16.61
CA TRP A 370 -2.09 -4.14 -15.47
C TRP A 370 -0.59 -3.90 -15.64
N CYS A 371 -0.01 -4.23 -16.80
CA CYS A 371 1.42 -4.06 -17.06
C CYS A 371 1.78 -2.61 -17.45
N ARG A 372 0.85 -1.91 -18.11
CA ARG A 372 0.99 -0.53 -18.65
C ARG A 372 2.30 -0.31 -19.44
N PRO A 373 2.60 -1.11 -20.47
CA PRO A 373 3.87 -1.06 -21.20
C PRO A 373 4.00 0.11 -22.19
N ALA A 374 5.23 0.52 -22.52
CA ALA A 374 5.49 1.71 -23.38
C ALA A 374 5.63 1.21 -24.79
N VAL A 375 4.55 0.58 -25.23
CA VAL A 375 4.45 -0.20 -26.46
C VAL A 375 3.11 0.17 -27.07
N ARG A 376 3.09 0.39 -28.38
CA ARG A 376 1.84 0.52 -29.13
C ARG A 376 1.38 -0.88 -29.49
N PHE A 377 0.16 -1.26 -29.10
CA PHE A 377 -0.44 -2.51 -29.58
C PHE A 377 -1.20 -2.23 -30.86
N VAL A 378 -0.95 -3.02 -31.90
CA VAL A 378 -1.63 -2.88 -33.19
C VAL A 378 -2.05 -4.27 -33.69
N PRO A 379 -3.34 -4.49 -33.97
CA PRO A 379 -3.76 -5.70 -34.66
C PRO A 379 -3.21 -5.70 -36.08
N TRP A 380 -2.70 -6.83 -36.58
CA TRP A 380 -2.10 -6.90 -37.91
C TRP A 380 -3.08 -6.56 -39.04
N GLN A 381 -4.39 -6.76 -38.80
CA GLN A 381 -5.49 -6.38 -39.69
C GLN A 381 -5.50 -4.88 -40.03
N ASN A 382 -4.93 -4.04 -39.15
CA ASN A 382 -4.87 -2.58 -39.30
C ASN A 382 -3.47 -2.09 -39.73
N LEU A 383 -2.61 -2.99 -40.24
CA LEU A 383 -1.23 -2.69 -40.56
C LEU A 383 -0.89 -3.09 -42.00
N ASP A 384 -0.19 -2.23 -42.72
CA ASP A 384 0.45 -2.60 -43.99
C ASP A 384 1.67 -3.49 -43.70
N LEU A 385 1.52 -4.80 -43.90
CA LEU A 385 2.56 -5.78 -43.60
C LEU A 385 3.80 -5.60 -44.49
N ALA A 386 3.59 -5.28 -45.78
CA ALA A 386 4.66 -5.14 -46.76
C ALA A 386 5.54 -3.92 -46.44
N ALA A 387 4.93 -2.80 -46.04
CA ALA A 387 5.65 -1.60 -45.60
C ALA A 387 6.56 -1.82 -44.38
N HIS A 388 6.29 -2.87 -43.59
CA HIS A 388 7.05 -3.21 -42.37
C HIS A 388 7.91 -4.46 -42.51
N GLY A 389 8.03 -5.06 -43.71
CA GLY A 389 8.81 -6.27 -43.95
C GLY A 389 8.25 -7.51 -43.24
N LEU A 390 6.95 -7.53 -42.98
CA LEU A 390 6.24 -8.65 -42.36
C LEU A 390 5.48 -9.45 -43.43
N SER A 391 5.46 -10.77 -43.29
CA SER A 391 4.58 -11.64 -44.06
C SER A 391 3.32 -11.98 -43.28
N GLN A 392 2.25 -12.35 -43.98
CA GLN A 392 1.02 -12.83 -43.35
C GLN A 392 1.28 -14.08 -42.49
N GLU A 393 2.18 -14.97 -42.93
CA GLU A 393 2.60 -16.15 -42.18
C GLU A 393 3.31 -15.79 -40.85
N ALA A 394 4.14 -14.75 -40.85
CA ALA A 394 4.83 -14.30 -39.65
C ALA A 394 3.85 -13.79 -38.57
N VAL A 395 2.89 -12.92 -38.96
CA VAL A 395 1.92 -12.35 -38.00
C VAL A 395 0.86 -13.35 -37.55
N THR A 396 0.54 -14.35 -38.38
CA THR A 396 -0.38 -15.43 -38.01
C THR A 396 0.31 -16.52 -37.17
N SER A 397 1.61 -16.73 -37.30
CA SER A 397 2.32 -17.72 -36.47
C SER A 397 2.59 -17.20 -35.05
N SER A 398 3.00 -15.94 -34.89
CA SER A 398 3.36 -15.37 -33.59
C SER A 398 3.27 -13.83 -33.55
N VAL A 399 3.23 -13.27 -32.34
CA VAL A 399 3.27 -11.81 -32.14
C VAL A 399 4.64 -11.27 -32.53
N GLN A 400 4.66 -10.09 -33.16
CA GLN A 400 5.86 -9.50 -33.76
C GLN A 400 6.25 -8.22 -33.04
N TRP A 401 7.55 -8.00 -32.83
CA TRP A 401 8.10 -6.80 -32.19
C TRP A 401 8.73 -5.84 -33.20
N LEU A 402 8.04 -4.74 -33.50
CA LEU A 402 8.56 -3.67 -34.35
C LEU A 402 9.26 -2.61 -33.50
N GLY A 403 10.59 -2.53 -33.63
CA GLY A 403 11.39 -1.50 -32.99
C GLY A 403 11.18 -0.09 -33.61
N PRO A 404 11.60 0.99 -32.93
CA PRO A 404 11.43 2.36 -33.44
C PRO A 404 12.31 2.70 -34.66
N ARG A 405 13.34 1.89 -34.89
CA ARG A 405 14.21 1.89 -36.08
C ARG A 405 14.46 0.44 -36.47
N THR A 406 13.47 -0.19 -37.10
CA THR A 406 13.67 -1.50 -37.73
C THR A 406 14.65 -1.31 -38.89
N SER A 407 15.89 -1.76 -38.70
CA SER A 407 16.82 -1.94 -39.82
C SER A 407 16.45 -3.24 -40.52
N VAL A 408 16.37 -3.21 -41.86
CA VAL A 408 16.02 -4.35 -42.72
C VAL A 408 17.00 -5.53 -42.54
N THR A 409 18.14 -5.34 -41.89
CA THR A 409 19.22 -6.32 -41.75
C THR A 409 19.17 -7.20 -40.49
N ARG A 410 18.26 -6.96 -39.53
CA ARG A 410 18.14 -7.80 -38.31
C ARG A 410 16.82 -8.56 -38.26
N PRO A 411 16.82 -9.84 -37.81
CA PRO A 411 15.61 -10.59 -37.62
C PRO A 411 14.69 -9.91 -36.60
N ILE A 412 13.42 -9.80 -36.96
CA ILE A 412 12.38 -9.21 -36.12
C ILE A 412 12.15 -10.17 -34.94
N PRO A 413 12.26 -9.71 -33.69
CA PRO A 413 11.96 -10.54 -32.53
C PRO A 413 10.47 -10.89 -32.52
N HIS A 414 10.16 -12.16 -32.27
CA HIS A 414 8.81 -12.67 -32.30
C HIS A 414 8.53 -13.55 -31.09
N GLY A 415 7.26 -13.93 -30.93
CA GLY A 415 6.82 -14.88 -29.92
C GLY A 415 7.18 -14.49 -28.48
N SER A 416 7.81 -15.41 -27.74
CA SER A 416 8.19 -15.19 -26.35
C SER A 416 9.16 -14.01 -26.18
N ALA A 417 10.06 -13.78 -27.14
CA ALA A 417 11.00 -12.67 -27.13
C ALA A 417 10.31 -11.31 -27.31
N ALA A 418 9.24 -11.25 -28.12
CA ALA A 418 8.42 -10.05 -28.27
C ALA A 418 7.60 -9.75 -27.00
N VAL A 419 7.07 -10.78 -26.34
CA VAL A 419 6.41 -10.66 -25.02
C VAL A 419 7.41 -10.19 -23.97
N ALA A 420 8.60 -10.78 -23.91
CA ALA A 420 9.65 -10.38 -22.97
C ALA A 420 10.07 -8.92 -23.14
N ARG A 421 10.21 -8.43 -24.38
CA ARG A 421 10.49 -7.02 -24.68
C ARG A 421 9.35 -6.08 -24.27
N THR A 422 8.10 -6.55 -24.36
CA THR A 422 6.94 -5.83 -23.84
C THR A 422 7.00 -5.72 -22.30
N LEU A 423 7.34 -6.80 -21.61
CA LEU A 423 7.47 -6.84 -20.15
C LEU A 423 8.66 -6.02 -19.63
N LEU A 424 9.79 -6.02 -20.35
CA LEU A 424 10.93 -5.13 -20.06
C LEU A 424 10.55 -3.64 -20.10
N ARG A 425 9.56 -3.31 -20.94
CA ARG A 425 8.97 -1.97 -21.05
C ARG A 425 7.69 -1.81 -20.24
N SER A 426 7.43 -2.68 -19.26
CA SER A 426 6.28 -2.56 -18.34
C SER A 426 6.68 -1.90 -17.02
N ARG A 427 5.71 -1.67 -16.12
CA ARG A 427 5.98 -1.23 -14.74
C ARG A 427 6.54 -2.38 -13.89
N TRP A 428 7.14 -2.05 -12.74
CA TRP A 428 7.43 -3.07 -11.72
C TRP A 428 6.10 -3.71 -11.23
N PRO A 429 6.04 -5.03 -10.97
CA PRO A 429 7.13 -6.03 -10.95
C PRO A 429 7.39 -6.76 -12.27
N PHE A 430 6.78 -6.36 -13.40
CA PHE A 430 6.83 -7.13 -14.66
C PHE A 430 8.18 -7.04 -15.40
N ARG A 431 8.97 -5.99 -15.15
CA ARG A 431 10.29 -5.78 -15.78
C ARG A 431 11.29 -6.92 -15.53
N PRO A 432 11.57 -7.34 -14.28
CA PRO A 432 12.48 -8.46 -14.03
C PRO A 432 11.98 -9.75 -14.69
N VAL A 433 10.66 -9.97 -14.79
CA VAL A 433 10.10 -11.12 -15.52
C VAL A 433 10.49 -11.08 -16.99
N GLY A 434 10.34 -9.92 -17.65
CA GLY A 434 10.77 -9.73 -19.04
C GLY A 434 12.28 -9.93 -19.25
N ALA A 435 13.10 -9.50 -18.30
CA ALA A 435 14.55 -9.73 -18.34
C ALA A 435 14.88 -11.24 -18.22
N LEU A 436 14.23 -11.91 -17.27
CA LEU A 436 14.42 -13.32 -17.00
C LEU A 436 14.02 -14.21 -18.19
N MET A 437 12.93 -13.85 -18.89
CA MET A 437 12.49 -14.52 -20.11
C MET A 437 13.49 -14.46 -21.28
N LEU A 438 14.48 -13.56 -21.24
CA LEU A 438 15.52 -13.48 -22.27
C LEU A 438 16.81 -14.23 -21.89
N VAL A 439 16.91 -14.76 -20.67
CA VAL A 439 18.13 -15.40 -20.14
C VAL A 439 17.97 -16.93 -20.13
N PRO A 440 18.90 -17.72 -20.69
CA PRO A 440 18.89 -19.18 -20.55
C PRO A 440 19.05 -19.63 -19.08
N PRO A 441 18.39 -20.70 -18.62
CA PRO A 441 17.54 -21.63 -19.39
C PRO A 441 16.07 -21.18 -19.50
N ILE A 442 15.71 -20.05 -18.88
CA ILE A 442 14.32 -19.59 -18.77
C ILE A 442 13.77 -19.15 -20.12
N SER A 443 14.62 -18.63 -21.01
CA SER A 443 14.24 -18.34 -22.40
C SER A 443 13.77 -19.57 -23.18
N TRP A 444 14.34 -20.75 -22.91
CA TRP A 444 13.92 -22.00 -23.55
C TRP A 444 12.53 -22.43 -23.08
N LEU A 445 12.29 -22.32 -21.76
CA LEU A 445 10.99 -22.58 -21.17
C LEU A 445 9.93 -21.58 -21.66
N ALA A 446 10.27 -20.29 -21.71
CA ALA A 446 9.39 -19.24 -22.21
C ALA A 446 8.96 -19.50 -23.67
N GLU A 447 9.87 -19.97 -24.51
CA GLU A 447 9.58 -20.31 -25.91
C GLU A 447 8.73 -21.59 -26.04
N LEU A 448 8.99 -22.61 -25.21
CA LEU A 448 8.14 -23.81 -25.15
C LEU A 448 6.70 -23.46 -24.76
N VAL A 449 6.54 -22.70 -23.67
CA VAL A 449 5.22 -22.24 -23.19
C VAL A 449 4.53 -21.38 -24.24
N TYR A 450 5.26 -20.47 -24.88
CA TYR A 450 4.70 -19.62 -25.93
C TYR A 450 4.17 -20.45 -27.12
N ARG A 451 4.92 -21.46 -27.58
CA ARG A 451 4.48 -22.35 -28.68
C ARG A 451 3.22 -23.14 -28.32
N LEU A 452 3.11 -23.62 -27.09
CA LEU A 452 1.91 -24.31 -26.59
C LEU A 452 0.69 -23.36 -26.59
N ILE A 453 0.87 -22.13 -26.11
CA ILE A 453 -0.15 -21.09 -26.13
C ILE A 453 -0.55 -20.75 -27.57
N ALA A 454 0.41 -20.48 -28.44
CA ALA A 454 0.17 -20.11 -29.84
C ALA A 454 -0.61 -21.18 -30.61
N LYS A 455 -0.31 -22.47 -30.37
CA LYS A 455 -1.03 -23.61 -30.99
C LYS A 455 -2.47 -23.74 -30.48
N ASN A 456 -2.75 -23.34 -29.25
CA ASN A 456 -4.06 -23.51 -28.61
C ASN A 456 -4.88 -22.20 -28.51
N ARG A 457 -4.39 -21.07 -29.05
CA ARG A 457 -4.95 -19.74 -28.81
C ARG A 457 -6.42 -19.55 -29.16
N TYR A 458 -6.92 -20.22 -30.19
CA TYR A 458 -8.33 -20.16 -30.60
C TYR A 458 -9.25 -21.07 -29.75
N ARG A 459 -8.68 -21.94 -28.89
CA ARG A 459 -9.42 -22.77 -27.93
C ARG A 459 -9.44 -22.16 -26.53
N MET A 460 -8.69 -21.09 -26.30
CA MET A 460 -8.58 -20.45 -24.99
C MET A 460 -9.67 -19.38 -24.79
N PRO A 461 -10.14 -19.18 -23.55
CA PRO A 461 -11.15 -18.18 -23.24
C PRO A 461 -10.65 -16.76 -23.58
N GLY A 462 -11.53 -15.94 -24.15
CA GLY A 462 -11.20 -14.57 -24.58
C GLY A 462 -11.99 -14.09 -25.80
N ALA A 463 -12.65 -14.98 -26.54
CA ALA A 463 -13.67 -14.60 -27.51
C ALA A 463 -15.03 -14.47 -26.79
N THR A 464 -15.70 -13.34 -26.93
CA THR A 464 -17.11 -13.21 -26.57
C THR A 464 -17.95 -14.05 -27.54
N PRO A 465 -19.02 -14.74 -27.10
CA PRO A 465 -19.88 -15.54 -27.98
C PRO A 465 -20.40 -14.78 -29.21
N ALA A 466 -20.54 -13.46 -29.11
CA ALA A 466 -20.95 -12.56 -30.19
C ALA A 466 -19.96 -12.48 -31.38
N CYS A 467 -18.70 -12.86 -31.18
CA CYS A 467 -17.64 -12.75 -32.20
C CYS A 467 -17.13 -14.12 -32.69
N ALA A 468 -17.76 -15.22 -32.30
CA ALA A 468 -17.35 -16.56 -32.72
C ALA A 468 -17.83 -16.83 -34.15
N VAL A 469 -16.89 -17.02 -35.09
CA VAL A 469 -17.21 -17.48 -36.45
C VAL A 469 -17.58 -18.97 -36.40
N PRO A 470 -18.72 -19.41 -36.98
CA PRO A 470 -19.10 -20.82 -37.01
C PRO A 470 -18.04 -21.67 -37.70
N ALA A 471 -17.80 -22.89 -37.19
CA ALA A 471 -16.91 -23.84 -37.86
C ALA A 471 -17.46 -24.16 -39.27
N PRO A 472 -16.59 -24.33 -40.30
CA PRO A 472 -17.05 -24.73 -41.63
C PRO A 472 -17.73 -26.09 -41.53
N ALA A 473 -18.94 -26.21 -42.09
CA ALA A 473 -19.64 -27.49 -42.16
C ALA A 473 -18.80 -28.50 -42.95
N PRO A 474 -18.73 -29.79 -42.53
CA PRO A 474 -18.02 -30.81 -43.28
C PRO A 474 -18.63 -30.95 -44.68
N SER A 475 -17.79 -30.88 -45.72
CA SER A 475 -18.20 -31.03 -47.11
C SER A 475 -18.74 -32.44 -47.36
N VAL A 476 -20.03 -32.55 -47.66
CA VAL A 476 -20.63 -33.80 -48.14
C VAL A 476 -20.14 -34.04 -49.58
N PRO A 477 -19.54 -35.20 -49.91
CA PRO A 477 -19.15 -35.50 -51.28
C PRO A 477 -20.38 -35.74 -52.16
N ALA A 478 -20.38 -35.14 -53.35
CA ALA A 478 -21.42 -35.32 -54.35
C ALA A 478 -21.34 -36.72 -54.96
N THR A 479 -22.26 -37.63 -54.57
CA THR A 479 -22.58 -38.80 -55.38
C THR A 479 -23.69 -38.45 -56.36
N SER A 480 -23.39 -38.61 -57.64
CA SER A 480 -24.38 -38.73 -58.72
C SER A 480 -25.29 -39.93 -58.44
N VAL A 481 -26.58 -39.83 -58.75
CA VAL A 481 -27.28 -40.54 -59.84
C VAL A 481 -28.69 -39.94 -59.95
N ALA A 482 -29.16 -39.82 -61.19
CA ALA A 482 -30.39 -39.21 -61.65
C ALA A 482 -31.67 -40.07 -61.48
N SER A 483 -32.80 -39.41 -61.78
CA SER A 483 -34.17 -39.90 -61.96
C SER A 483 -34.87 -40.21 -60.63
N VAL A 484 -36.06 -39.68 -60.34
CA VAL A 484 -37.31 -39.90 -61.07
C VAL A 484 -38.23 -38.66 -61.01
N ALA A 485 -39.01 -38.50 -62.09
CA ALA A 485 -39.98 -37.45 -62.36
C ALA A 485 -41.32 -37.61 -61.60
N SER A 486 -42.25 -36.70 -61.93
CA SER A 486 -43.68 -36.62 -61.56
C SER A 486 -43.96 -35.86 -60.26
N ALA A 487 -44.51 -34.65 -60.40
CA ALA A 487 -45.96 -34.34 -60.30
C ALA A 487 -46.23 -33.88 -58.85
N THR A 488 -46.89 -32.77 -58.52
CA THR A 488 -47.97 -31.96 -59.11
C THR A 488 -48.10 -30.77 -58.15
N SER A 489 -48.08 -29.53 -58.63
CA SER A 489 -49.24 -28.62 -58.75
C SER A 489 -49.87 -28.15 -57.42
N GLU A 490 -50.12 -26.82 -57.39
CA GLU A 490 -51.07 -26.11 -56.53
C GLU A 490 -50.64 -25.96 -55.05
N GLY A 491 -50.77 -24.82 -54.38
CA GLY A 491 -51.56 -23.62 -54.64
C GLY A 491 -52.10 -23.14 -53.28
N SER A 492 -52.05 -21.83 -53.06
CA SER A 492 -52.96 -21.07 -52.20
C SER A 492 -52.89 -21.20 -50.66
N ALA A 493 -52.40 -20.12 -50.04
CA ALA A 493 -53.09 -19.24 -49.09
C ALA A 493 -53.76 -19.76 -47.78
N GLN A 494 -53.55 -18.92 -46.75
CA GLN A 494 -54.45 -18.57 -45.63
C GLN A 494 -54.63 -19.56 -44.46
N GLY A 495 -54.70 -18.99 -43.25
CA GLY A 495 -55.33 -19.65 -42.11
C GLY A 495 -54.85 -19.18 -40.74
N ALA A 496 -55.65 -18.31 -40.11
CA ALA A 496 -55.58 -17.92 -38.71
C ALA A 496 -56.11 -19.02 -37.77
N GLY A 497 -55.91 -18.84 -36.46
CA GLY A 497 -56.62 -19.54 -35.36
C GLY A 497 -55.65 -20.04 -34.29
N ASP A 498 -55.62 -19.42 -33.10
CA ASP A 498 -56.42 -19.74 -31.90
C ASP A 498 -55.70 -20.80 -31.03
N LEU A 499 -55.48 -20.59 -29.72
CA LEU A 499 -56.23 -21.14 -28.57
C LEU A 499 -55.49 -20.59 -27.31
N GLY A 500 -56.04 -20.23 -26.14
CA GLY A 500 -57.31 -20.54 -25.49
C GLY A 500 -57.05 -21.11 -24.07
N GLY A 501 -57.49 -20.39 -23.01
CA GLY A 501 -58.01 -20.97 -21.75
C GLY A 501 -57.10 -21.17 -20.51
N GLY A 502 -57.47 -20.50 -19.39
CA GLY A 502 -57.01 -20.78 -17.99
C GLY A 502 -57.79 -21.95 -17.34
N PRO A 503 -58.17 -21.94 -16.03
CA PRO A 503 -57.88 -21.03 -14.89
C PRO A 503 -57.54 -21.76 -13.55
N ASP A 504 -57.27 -21.03 -12.45
CA ASP A 504 -57.95 -21.15 -11.13
C ASP A 504 -57.18 -20.55 -9.92
N HIS A 505 -57.95 -19.91 -9.04
CA HIS A 505 -57.66 -19.15 -7.81
C HIS A 505 -58.13 -19.98 -6.56
N PRO A 506 -58.36 -19.47 -5.32
CA PRO A 506 -57.60 -18.61 -4.38
C PRO A 506 -57.71 -19.09 -2.87
N ARG A 507 -57.14 -18.34 -1.90
CA ARG A 507 -57.68 -17.91 -0.55
C ARG A 507 -56.52 -17.56 0.42
N ALA A 508 -56.37 -16.33 0.94
CA ALA A 508 -57.07 -15.62 2.04
C ALA A 508 -56.76 -16.22 3.44
N GLY A 509 -56.44 -15.51 4.54
CA GLY A 509 -56.39 -14.08 4.94
C GLY A 509 -55.43 -13.93 6.16
N ALA A 510 -54.89 -12.77 6.56
CA ALA A 510 -55.48 -11.53 7.09
C ALA A 510 -55.38 -11.42 8.64
N VAL A 511 -54.55 -10.43 9.09
CA VAL A 511 -54.70 -9.51 10.27
C VAL A 511 -54.63 -10.13 11.69
N GLY A 512 -53.98 -9.57 12.72
CA GLY A 512 -53.23 -8.33 12.96
C GLY A 512 -52.88 -8.18 14.46
N VAL A 513 -51.95 -7.25 14.77
CA VAL A 513 -51.80 -6.33 15.93
C VAL A 513 -52.07 -6.84 17.37
N GLU A 514 -51.12 -6.70 18.32
CA GLU A 514 -51.05 -5.63 19.35
C GLU A 514 -49.94 -5.86 20.41
N LEU A 515 -49.62 -4.77 21.11
CA LEU A 515 -48.53 -4.45 22.04
C LEU A 515 -48.65 -5.07 23.44
N ALA A 516 -47.55 -5.12 24.21
CA ALA A 516 -47.50 -4.68 25.61
C ALA A 516 -46.08 -4.72 26.21
N GLU A 517 -45.74 -3.63 26.91
CA GLU A 517 -44.64 -3.46 27.87
C GLU A 517 -44.81 -4.33 29.12
N GLY A 518 -43.73 -4.50 29.89
CA GLY A 518 -43.76 -5.10 31.22
C GLY A 518 -42.40 -5.09 31.91
N ASP A 519 -42.17 -4.05 32.68
CA ASP A 519 -41.09 -3.81 33.65
C ASP A 519 -41.13 -4.82 34.81
N HIS A 520 -39.99 -5.15 35.43
CA HIS A 520 -39.84 -5.41 36.88
C HIS A 520 -38.37 -5.67 37.27
N ALA A 521 -37.98 -5.01 38.35
CA ALA A 521 -36.70 -5.06 39.05
C ALA A 521 -36.56 -6.27 39.99
N ASP A 522 -35.32 -6.68 40.24
CA ASP A 522 -34.69 -6.86 41.56
C ASP A 522 -33.15 -6.96 41.42
#